data_AF-A0ABD3SP41-F1
#
_entry.id   AF-A0ABD3SP41-F1
#
_cell.length_a   1.000
_cell.length_b   1.000
_cell.length_c   1.000
_cell.angle_alpha   90.00
_cell.angle_beta   90.00
_cell.angle_gamma   90.00
#
_symmetry.space_group_name_H-M   'P 1'
#
loop_
_entity.id
_entity.type
_entity.pdbx_description
1 polymer ?
#
loop_
_entity_poly.entity_id
_entity_poly.type
_entity_poly.pdbx_seq_one_letter_code
_entity_poly.pdbx_strand_id
1 'polypeptide(L)'
;MSAPGGNDGNVRIDDVPNDDGELSETERASISLASRRLDLYNAREVDPFMALFSDDVVVTDSITGNIIASNREEMRPRYVERFESSPVRCELISRTVLENVVIDREVITGLPNGAAADVIATYVCDIEGDVIKRVSFVWHDRTISAELVVDDDDDDDDEDGKPTASASDGDGNDDVVVVVDALTRIGLPSPLILGSASYTRRSILSEMNVPYVRVVRPIDECEFGDRSGNVDELVATLAHAKMDRLIDEIRVGNCDDELPSSSSISASSSGGKEMGRVVDDDIPGRDGFVILTADQVVTHGDRILEKPNSIEEAREFVMGYADGTPVTTHGACVIAHHPSGHRVHGIDTASVYFDASLAGCDLVDRLLGAGEPILGCAGGLMIEHPYVREHVVRIDGTEDSVMGLSKDLVERLLLELREKLDGVE
;
A
#
# COMPACT_ATOMS: atom_id res chain seq x y z
N MET A 1 -7.85 45.09 -42.29
CA MET A 1 -9.04 44.47 -41.66
C MET A 1 -8.79 42.98 -41.63
N SER A 2 -8.58 42.48 -40.43
CA SER A 2 -8.19 41.11 -40.10
C SER A 2 -9.40 40.18 -40.13
N ALA A 3 -9.18 38.93 -40.55
CA ALA A 3 -9.96 37.78 -40.10
C ALA A 3 -8.94 36.75 -39.52
N PRO A 4 -9.24 36.09 -38.39
CA PRO A 4 -8.26 35.35 -37.60
C PRO A 4 -8.05 33.92 -38.10
N GLY A 5 -6.83 33.43 -37.94
CA GLY A 5 -6.43 32.05 -38.19
C GLY A 5 -6.89 31.11 -37.09
N GLY A 6 -7.33 29.92 -37.50
CA GLY A 6 -7.38 28.73 -36.65
C GLY A 6 -5.99 28.11 -36.60
N ASN A 7 -5.51 27.87 -35.38
CA ASN A 7 -4.27 27.18 -35.09
C ASN A 7 -4.62 25.76 -34.63
N ASP A 8 -4.66 24.82 -35.57
CA ASP A 8 -4.69 23.38 -35.25
C ASP A 8 -3.24 22.88 -35.28
N GLY A 9 -2.56 23.04 -34.15
CA GLY A 9 -1.19 22.53 -33.95
C GLY A 9 -1.22 21.03 -33.68
N ASN A 10 -1.06 20.22 -34.72
CA ASN A 10 -0.70 18.80 -34.60
C ASN A 10 0.58 18.58 -35.40
N VAL A 11 1.71 18.38 -34.71
CA VAL A 11 3.00 18.07 -35.35
C VAL A 11 3.03 16.55 -35.61
N ARG A 12 3.33 16.17 -36.85
CA ARG A 12 3.46 14.77 -37.28
C ARG A 12 4.75 14.16 -36.73
N ILE A 13 4.69 12.87 -36.40
CA ILE A 13 5.75 12.06 -35.75
C ILE A 13 7.01 11.94 -36.63
N ASP A 14 6.92 12.32 -37.90
CA ASP A 14 7.90 12.13 -38.96
C ASP A 14 9.05 13.18 -38.97
N ASP A 15 9.14 14.06 -37.97
CA ASP A 15 10.10 15.20 -37.96
C ASP A 15 11.21 15.13 -36.89
N VAL A 16 11.55 13.97 -36.32
CA VAL A 16 12.68 13.90 -35.36
C VAL A 16 13.94 13.31 -36.07
N PRO A 17 15.23 13.62 -35.84
CA PRO A 17 16.36 12.97 -36.57
C PRO A 17 16.63 11.51 -36.22
N ASN A 18 16.90 10.65 -37.21
CA ASN A 18 17.52 9.33 -37.01
C ASN A 18 18.96 9.58 -36.57
N ASP A 19 19.23 9.35 -35.28
CA ASP A 19 20.58 9.30 -34.74
C ASP A 19 21.06 7.84 -34.84
N ASP A 20 22.29 7.65 -35.27
CA ASP A 20 22.81 6.39 -35.79
C ASP A 20 23.11 5.37 -34.66
N GLY A 21 22.10 4.97 -33.88
CA GLY A 21 21.99 3.71 -33.13
C GLY A 21 23.10 3.26 -32.16
N GLU A 22 24.21 3.99 -32.02
CA GLU A 22 25.30 3.66 -31.11
C GLU A 22 25.06 4.31 -29.75
N LEU A 23 24.97 3.47 -28.71
CA LEU A 23 24.84 3.93 -27.32
C LEU A 23 26.01 4.85 -26.93
N SER A 24 25.73 5.88 -26.13
CA SER A 24 26.75 6.76 -25.55
C SER A 24 27.63 6.03 -24.52
N GLU A 25 28.74 6.64 -24.12
CA GLU A 25 29.56 6.13 -23.01
C GLU A 25 28.79 6.11 -21.68
N THR A 26 27.99 7.16 -21.43
CA THR A 26 27.06 7.26 -20.29
C THR A 26 26.08 6.11 -20.29
N GLU A 27 25.46 5.81 -21.44
CA GLU A 27 24.48 4.74 -21.59
C GLU A 27 25.10 3.36 -21.36
N ARG A 28 26.32 3.13 -21.86
CA ARG A 28 27.06 1.89 -21.57
C ARG A 28 27.36 1.73 -20.08
N ALA A 29 27.74 2.81 -19.40
CA ALA A 29 28.05 2.78 -17.98
C ALA A 29 26.79 2.57 -17.12
N SER A 30 25.67 3.23 -17.44
CA SER A 30 24.39 3.06 -16.74
C SER A 30 23.82 1.65 -16.95
N ILE A 31 23.90 1.10 -18.17
CA ILE A 31 23.58 -0.32 -18.45
C ILE A 31 24.44 -1.24 -17.57
N SER A 32 25.74 -0.96 -17.44
CA SER A 32 26.64 -1.78 -16.62
C SER A 32 26.26 -1.77 -15.14
N LEU A 33 25.85 -0.62 -14.59
CA LEU A 33 25.32 -0.51 -13.23
C LEU A 33 24.04 -1.35 -13.05
N ALA A 34 23.07 -1.20 -13.94
CA ALA A 34 21.81 -1.93 -13.86
C ALA A 34 22.01 -3.45 -14.04
N SER A 35 22.95 -3.89 -14.89
CA SER A 35 23.32 -5.31 -15.02
C SER A 35 23.94 -5.87 -13.74
N ARG A 36 24.90 -5.17 -13.13
CA ARG A 36 25.49 -5.59 -11.86
C ARG A 36 24.44 -5.65 -10.75
N ARG A 37 23.50 -4.70 -10.73
CA ARG A 37 22.36 -4.70 -9.80
C ARG A 37 21.53 -5.96 -9.93
N LEU A 38 21.19 -6.37 -11.16
CA LEU A 38 20.43 -7.59 -11.43
C LEU A 38 21.20 -8.86 -11.01
N ASP A 39 22.49 -8.94 -11.35
CA ASP A 39 23.34 -10.09 -11.00
C ASP A 39 23.47 -10.27 -9.49
N LEU A 40 23.73 -9.18 -8.76
CA LEU A 40 23.88 -9.20 -7.30
C LEU A 40 22.54 -9.44 -6.59
N TYR A 41 21.43 -8.94 -7.15
CA TYR A 41 20.09 -9.27 -6.65
C TYR A 41 19.84 -10.78 -6.73
N ASN A 42 20.17 -11.39 -7.87
CA ASN A 42 19.99 -12.83 -8.09
C ASN A 42 20.99 -13.70 -7.30
N ALA A 43 22.20 -13.18 -7.03
CA ALA A 43 23.15 -13.79 -6.11
C ALA A 43 22.71 -13.68 -4.64
N ARG A 44 21.77 -12.77 -4.33
CA ARG A 44 21.26 -12.48 -2.98
C ARG A 44 22.36 -12.04 -2.00
N GLU A 45 23.36 -11.31 -2.53
CA GLU A 45 24.49 -10.81 -1.75
C GLU A 45 24.24 -9.37 -1.30
N VAL A 46 23.78 -9.19 -0.05
CA VAL A 46 23.34 -7.88 0.47
C VAL A 46 24.43 -6.81 0.38
N ASP A 47 25.65 -7.11 0.84
CA ASP A 47 26.71 -6.09 0.95
C ASP A 47 27.17 -5.55 -0.40
N PRO A 48 27.55 -6.40 -1.38
CA PRO A 48 27.85 -5.94 -2.73
C PRO A 48 26.66 -5.25 -3.40
N PHE A 49 25.43 -5.75 -3.20
CA PHE A 49 24.23 -5.14 -3.78
C PHE A 49 24.00 -3.73 -3.26
N MET A 50 24.11 -3.52 -1.93
CA MET A 50 23.97 -2.20 -1.30
C MET A 50 25.08 -1.23 -1.74
N ALA A 51 26.27 -1.73 -2.06
CA ALA A 51 27.39 -0.89 -2.51
C ALA A 51 27.15 -0.22 -3.87
N LEU A 52 26.20 -0.71 -4.68
CA LEU A 52 25.80 -0.09 -5.94
C LEU A 52 24.94 1.17 -5.77
N PHE A 53 24.49 1.49 -4.55
CA PHE A 53 23.64 2.65 -4.28
C PHE A 53 24.43 3.69 -3.50
N SER A 54 24.16 4.96 -3.79
CA SER A 54 24.75 6.08 -3.05
C SER A 54 24.23 6.11 -1.60
N ASP A 55 24.96 6.76 -0.70
CA ASP A 55 24.55 6.90 0.70
C ASP A 55 23.19 7.62 0.84
N ASP A 56 22.94 8.58 -0.04
CA ASP A 56 21.75 9.42 -0.15
C ASP A 56 20.73 8.91 -1.18
N VAL A 57 20.77 7.62 -1.53
CA VAL A 57 19.84 7.04 -2.52
C VAL A 57 18.39 7.26 -2.12
N VAL A 58 17.56 7.70 -3.07
CA VAL A 58 16.11 7.82 -2.86
C VAL A 58 15.38 6.73 -3.65
N VAL A 59 14.54 5.97 -2.97
CA VAL A 59 13.71 4.92 -3.56
C VAL A 59 12.25 5.35 -3.49
N THR A 60 11.51 5.33 -4.60
CA THR A 60 10.10 5.73 -4.64
C THR A 60 9.21 4.73 -5.37
N ASP A 61 7.93 4.73 -5.03
CA ASP A 61 6.88 4.13 -5.84
C ASP A 61 6.46 5.16 -6.92
N SER A 62 6.46 4.77 -8.20
CA SER A 62 6.22 5.69 -9.32
C SER A 62 4.73 5.99 -9.55
N ILE A 63 3.83 5.20 -8.97
CA ILE A 63 2.37 5.41 -9.08
C ILE A 63 1.88 6.36 -8.00
N THR A 64 2.31 6.12 -6.77
CA THR A 64 1.89 6.88 -5.58
C THR A 64 2.81 8.05 -5.27
N GLY A 65 4.06 8.02 -5.75
CA GLY A 65 5.11 8.99 -5.42
C GLY A 65 5.71 8.77 -4.02
N ASN A 66 5.30 7.73 -3.29
CA ASN A 66 5.74 7.47 -1.92
C ASN A 66 7.25 7.23 -1.86
N ILE A 67 7.93 7.87 -0.91
CA ILE A 67 9.33 7.58 -0.60
C ILE A 67 9.38 6.30 0.24
N ILE A 68 10.03 5.29 -0.32
CA ILE A 68 10.19 3.96 0.22
C ILE A 68 11.44 3.90 1.11
N ALA A 69 12.49 4.58 0.69
CA ALA A 69 13.70 4.80 1.48
C ALA A 69 14.36 6.11 1.02
N SER A 70 14.88 6.89 1.96
CA SER A 70 15.51 8.19 1.68
C SER A 70 17.05 8.14 1.71
N ASN A 71 17.61 6.98 2.05
CA ASN A 71 19.04 6.73 2.10
C ASN A 71 19.32 5.21 2.08
N ARG A 72 20.61 4.85 1.96
CA ARG A 72 21.05 3.45 1.91
C ARG A 72 20.80 2.68 3.21
N GLU A 73 20.85 3.36 4.36
CA GLU A 73 20.63 2.75 5.67
C GLU A 73 19.16 2.31 5.85
N GLU A 74 18.20 3.15 5.46
CA GLU A 74 16.77 2.83 5.45
C GLU A 74 16.39 1.74 4.44
N MET A 75 17.08 1.70 3.30
CA MET A 75 16.85 0.70 2.26
C MET A 75 17.32 -0.70 2.69
N ARG A 76 18.43 -0.79 3.43
CA ARG A 76 19.15 -2.04 3.71
C ARG A 76 18.32 -3.13 4.39
N PRO A 77 17.55 -2.87 5.48
CA PRO A 77 16.76 -3.90 6.16
C PRO A 77 15.81 -4.66 5.24
N ARG A 78 15.21 -3.95 4.26
CA ARG A 78 14.27 -4.53 3.29
C ARG A 78 14.92 -5.61 2.42
N TYR A 79 16.17 -5.41 2.01
CA TYR A 79 16.90 -6.37 1.17
C TYR A 79 17.55 -7.49 1.99
N VAL A 80 17.97 -7.22 3.23
CA VAL A 80 18.39 -8.27 4.19
C VAL A 80 17.26 -9.27 4.37
N GLU A 81 16.08 -8.79 4.77
CA GLU A 81 14.91 -9.64 4.97
C GLU A 81 14.52 -10.37 3.70
N ARG A 82 14.47 -9.68 2.55
CA ARG A 82 14.09 -10.30 1.26
C ARG A 82 15.03 -11.43 0.83
N PHE A 83 16.35 -11.23 0.93
CA PHE A 83 17.35 -12.20 0.49
C PHE A 83 17.47 -13.40 1.43
N GLU A 84 17.18 -13.22 2.72
CA GLU A 84 17.13 -14.30 3.71
C GLU A 84 15.82 -15.09 3.66
N SER A 85 14.68 -14.41 3.56
CA SER A 85 13.35 -15.03 3.73
C SER A 85 12.89 -15.85 2.53
N SER A 86 13.46 -15.63 1.35
CA SER A 86 12.85 -16.15 0.13
C SER A 86 13.87 -16.38 -1.00
N PRO A 87 13.69 -17.41 -1.84
CA PRO A 87 14.57 -17.69 -2.97
C PRO A 87 14.26 -16.76 -4.14
N VAL A 88 14.25 -15.44 -3.88
CA VAL A 88 13.90 -14.44 -4.88
C VAL A 88 14.79 -14.56 -6.11
N ARG A 89 14.16 -14.42 -7.28
CA ARG A 89 14.83 -14.34 -8.56
C ARG A 89 14.17 -13.25 -9.39
N CYS A 90 14.99 -12.37 -9.95
CA CYS A 90 14.59 -11.32 -10.87
C CYS A 90 15.01 -11.70 -12.29
N GLU A 91 14.06 -11.69 -13.21
CA GLU A 91 14.26 -11.90 -14.64
C GLU A 91 14.03 -10.58 -15.39
N LEU A 92 15.00 -10.18 -16.20
CA LEU A 92 14.88 -9.00 -17.05
C LEU A 92 14.08 -9.36 -18.31
N ILE A 93 12.99 -8.64 -18.56
CA ILE A 93 12.17 -8.78 -19.76
C ILE A 93 12.64 -7.83 -20.85
N SER A 94 12.86 -6.57 -20.51
CA SER A 94 13.38 -5.57 -21.43
C SER A 94 14.11 -4.46 -20.67
N ARG A 95 15.07 -3.85 -21.34
CA ARG A 95 15.81 -2.69 -20.85
C ARG A 95 15.78 -1.59 -21.90
N THR A 96 15.51 -0.38 -21.46
CA THR A 96 15.70 0.84 -22.25
C THR A 96 16.58 1.78 -21.46
N VAL A 97 17.43 2.51 -22.16
CA VAL A 97 18.36 3.46 -21.57
C VAL A 97 18.24 4.80 -22.30
N LEU A 98 18.42 5.88 -21.57
CA LEU A 98 18.65 7.21 -22.10
C LEU A 98 19.64 7.91 -21.18
N GLU A 99 20.85 8.15 -21.67
CA GLU A 99 21.96 8.69 -20.88
C GLU A 99 22.20 7.91 -19.57
N ASN A 100 22.06 8.58 -18.43
CA ASN A 100 22.27 8.02 -17.11
C ASN A 100 21.00 7.40 -16.50
N VAL A 101 19.91 7.29 -17.27
CA VAL A 101 18.64 6.72 -16.83
C VAL A 101 18.42 5.37 -17.50
N VAL A 102 18.16 4.35 -16.69
CA VAL A 102 17.85 2.99 -17.17
C VAL A 102 16.47 2.61 -16.68
N ILE A 103 15.63 2.07 -17.57
CA ILE A 103 14.32 1.52 -17.25
C ILE A 103 14.35 0.03 -17.56
N ASP A 104 14.16 -0.78 -16.53
CA ASP A 104 14.04 -2.22 -16.63
C ASP A 104 12.60 -2.64 -16.43
N ARG A 105 12.08 -3.44 -17.36
CA ARG A 105 10.89 -4.26 -17.14
C ARG A 105 11.36 -5.61 -16.64
N GLU A 106 10.98 -5.97 -15.44
CA GLU A 106 11.47 -7.12 -14.69
C GLU A 106 10.31 -7.98 -14.19
N VAL A 107 10.59 -9.25 -13.96
CA VAL A 107 9.70 -10.16 -13.27
C VAL A 107 10.42 -10.69 -12.05
N ILE A 108 9.85 -10.46 -10.88
CA ILE A 108 10.38 -10.99 -9.63
C ILE A 108 9.56 -12.20 -9.25
N THR A 109 10.20 -13.33 -9.00
CA THR A 109 9.61 -14.58 -8.54
C THR A 109 10.24 -14.99 -7.22
N GLY A 110 9.60 -15.94 -6.52
CA GLY A 110 10.09 -16.41 -5.23
C GLY A 110 9.97 -15.35 -4.15
N LEU A 111 8.98 -14.45 -4.26
CA LEU A 111 8.55 -13.56 -3.19
C LEU A 111 7.89 -14.39 -2.07
N PRO A 112 7.58 -13.80 -0.90
CA PRO A 112 6.83 -14.50 0.16
C PRO A 112 5.61 -15.24 -0.42
N ASN A 113 5.37 -16.45 0.09
CA ASN A 113 4.29 -17.35 -0.34
C ASN A 113 4.38 -17.82 -1.82
N GLY A 114 5.57 -17.74 -2.44
CA GLY A 114 5.78 -18.16 -3.83
C GLY A 114 5.23 -17.18 -4.87
N ALA A 115 4.81 -15.98 -4.43
CA ALA A 115 4.27 -14.94 -5.28
C ALA A 115 5.28 -14.47 -6.34
N ALA A 116 4.74 -13.82 -7.38
CA ALA A 116 5.51 -13.19 -8.43
C ALA A 116 4.97 -11.77 -8.71
N ALA A 117 5.80 -10.90 -9.26
CA ALA A 117 5.40 -9.54 -9.61
C ALA A 117 6.03 -9.09 -10.93
N ASP A 118 5.26 -8.36 -11.75
CA ASP A 118 5.79 -7.50 -12.80
C ASP A 118 6.28 -6.21 -12.15
N VAL A 119 7.48 -5.78 -12.53
CA VAL A 119 8.10 -4.56 -12.04
C VAL A 119 8.60 -3.74 -13.21
N ILE A 120 8.32 -2.45 -13.22
CA ILE A 120 9.06 -1.49 -14.04
C ILE A 120 9.91 -0.69 -13.08
N ALA A 121 11.23 -0.79 -13.17
CA ALA A 121 12.17 -0.09 -12.31
C ALA A 121 13.00 0.90 -13.12
N THR A 122 12.97 2.16 -12.72
CA THR A 122 13.76 3.26 -13.29
C THR A 122 14.90 3.61 -12.35
N TYR A 123 16.11 3.64 -12.87
CA TYR A 123 17.32 4.01 -12.13
C TYR A 123 17.88 5.30 -12.70
N VAL A 124 18.22 6.25 -11.83
CA VAL A 124 19.05 7.40 -12.18
C VAL A 124 20.45 7.14 -11.62
N CYS A 125 21.43 7.01 -12.51
CA CYS A 125 22.80 6.68 -12.18
C CYS A 125 23.67 7.93 -12.06
N ASP A 126 24.59 7.90 -11.10
CA ASP A 126 25.76 8.77 -11.03
C ASP A 126 26.94 8.01 -11.61
N ILE A 127 27.35 8.39 -12.82
CA ILE A 127 28.37 7.68 -13.58
C ILE A 127 29.77 7.95 -13.02
N GLU A 128 30.03 9.14 -12.48
CA GLU A 128 31.32 9.46 -11.87
C GLU A 128 31.51 8.69 -10.55
N GLY A 129 30.42 8.58 -9.76
CA GLY A 129 30.41 7.83 -8.52
C GLY A 129 30.30 6.31 -8.68
N ASP A 130 30.00 5.82 -9.88
CA ASP A 130 29.66 4.41 -10.18
C ASP A 130 28.57 3.85 -9.25
N VAL A 131 27.51 4.64 -9.03
CA VAL A 131 26.40 4.31 -8.11
C VAL A 131 25.04 4.72 -8.66
N ILE A 132 23.98 4.15 -8.10
CA ILE A 132 22.58 4.52 -8.35
C ILE A 132 22.15 5.53 -7.28
N LYS A 133 21.66 6.69 -7.73
CA LYS A 133 21.22 7.82 -6.88
C LYS A 133 19.72 7.81 -6.63
N ARG A 134 18.93 7.33 -7.59
CA ARG A 134 17.47 7.24 -7.45
C ARG A 134 16.96 5.97 -8.07
N VAL A 135 16.01 5.35 -7.40
CA VAL A 135 15.23 4.22 -7.91
C VAL A 135 13.77 4.62 -7.83
N SER A 136 13.01 4.46 -8.89
CA SER A 136 11.56 4.52 -8.82
C SER A 136 10.98 3.27 -9.46
N PHE A 137 9.94 2.68 -8.90
CA PHE A 137 9.34 1.49 -9.51
C PHE A 137 7.83 1.53 -9.54
N VAL A 138 7.27 0.87 -10.55
CA VAL A 138 5.88 0.44 -10.61
C VAL A 138 5.88 -1.06 -10.36
N TRP A 139 4.96 -1.53 -9.53
CA TRP A 139 4.78 -2.94 -9.21
C TRP A 139 3.37 -3.37 -9.60
N HIS A 140 3.25 -4.60 -10.11
CA HIS A 140 1.97 -5.28 -10.27
C HIS A 140 2.11 -6.76 -9.87
N ASP A 141 1.15 -7.28 -9.12
CA ASP A 141 1.17 -8.68 -8.67
C ASP A 141 0.83 -9.62 -9.85
N ARG A 142 1.73 -10.58 -10.15
CA ARG A 142 1.51 -11.60 -11.20
C ARG A 142 0.65 -12.76 -10.74
N THR A 143 0.43 -12.90 -9.44
CA THR A 143 -0.37 -13.98 -8.86
C THR A 143 -1.86 -13.88 -9.28
N ILE A 144 -2.24 -12.83 -10.03
CA ILE A 144 -3.58 -12.57 -10.59
C ILE A 144 -3.63 -12.74 -12.14
N SER A 145 -2.53 -12.99 -12.85
CA SER A 145 -2.47 -12.76 -14.31
C SER A 145 -2.17 -13.99 -15.19
N ALA A 146 -2.57 -15.20 -14.78
CA ALA A 146 -2.37 -16.40 -15.60
C ALA A 146 -3.63 -17.26 -15.69
N GLU A 147 -4.67 -16.74 -16.36
CA GLU A 147 -5.55 -17.50 -17.27
C GLU A 147 -6.60 -16.57 -17.88
N LEU A 148 -6.30 -16.00 -19.06
CA LEU A 148 -7.24 -15.59 -20.10
C LEU A 148 -6.42 -15.35 -21.37
N VAL A 149 -5.97 -16.44 -21.99
CA VAL A 149 -5.60 -16.43 -23.41
C VAL A 149 -6.90 -16.59 -24.18
N VAL A 150 -7.33 -15.52 -24.83
CA VAL A 150 -8.20 -15.61 -26.01
C VAL A 150 -7.44 -14.89 -27.11
N ASP A 151 -6.92 -15.70 -28.02
CA ASP A 151 -6.45 -15.30 -29.33
C ASP A 151 -7.57 -14.52 -30.03
N ASP A 152 -7.24 -13.34 -30.55
CA ASP A 152 -7.84 -12.85 -31.79
C ASP A 152 -6.76 -12.08 -32.54
N ASP A 153 -6.38 -12.69 -33.67
CA ASP A 153 -5.58 -12.17 -34.76
C ASP A 153 -6.17 -10.86 -35.32
N ASP A 154 -5.30 -9.95 -35.78
CA ASP A 154 -5.31 -9.41 -37.15
C ASP A 154 -4.44 -8.14 -37.23
N ASP A 155 -3.23 -8.34 -37.77
CA ASP A 155 -2.68 -7.71 -38.98
C ASP A 155 -2.62 -6.16 -39.13
N ASP A 156 -1.36 -5.73 -39.19
CA ASP A 156 -0.69 -5.10 -40.36
C ASP A 156 -0.44 -3.57 -40.45
N ASP A 157 0.82 -3.36 -40.84
CA ASP A 157 1.40 -2.32 -41.71
C ASP A 157 1.98 -0.99 -41.15
N ASP A 158 3.31 -1.06 -40.96
CA ASP A 158 4.36 -0.38 -41.75
C ASP A 158 4.73 1.13 -41.58
N GLU A 159 6.01 1.27 -41.21
CA GLU A 159 7.11 2.10 -41.76
C GLU A 159 7.09 3.66 -41.77
N ASP A 160 8.14 4.16 -41.10
CA ASP A 160 9.14 5.15 -41.55
C ASP A 160 8.84 6.66 -41.63
N GLY A 161 9.75 7.43 -41.01
CA GLY A 161 10.34 8.57 -41.71
C GLY A 161 10.46 9.93 -41.02
N LYS A 162 11.17 10.01 -39.89
CA LYS A 162 12.02 11.15 -39.45
C LYS A 162 12.75 11.89 -40.62
N PRO A 163 13.10 13.22 -40.69
CA PRO A 163 13.35 14.20 -39.59
C PRO A 163 13.22 15.76 -39.84
N THR A 164 13.37 16.63 -38.81
CA THR A 164 14.39 17.72 -38.65
C THR A 164 14.17 18.68 -37.44
N ALA A 165 15.30 19.19 -36.91
CA ALA A 165 15.48 19.93 -35.66
C ALA A 165 15.22 21.46 -35.69
N SER A 166 15.00 22.08 -34.52
CA SER A 166 15.77 23.26 -34.04
C SER A 166 15.47 23.64 -32.58
N ALA A 167 16.49 24.14 -31.90
CA ALA A 167 16.57 24.47 -30.47
C ALA A 167 16.06 25.88 -30.11
N SER A 168 15.66 26.08 -28.84
CA SER A 168 16.02 27.28 -28.07
C SER A 168 15.77 27.11 -26.57
N ASP A 169 16.75 27.58 -25.79
CA ASP A 169 16.87 27.61 -24.34
C ASP A 169 15.73 28.33 -23.59
N GLY A 170 15.51 27.99 -22.31
CA GLY A 170 14.87 28.94 -21.39
C GLY A 170 14.24 28.38 -20.12
N ASP A 171 15.07 28.30 -19.07
CA ASP A 171 14.77 28.61 -17.67
C ASP A 171 13.82 27.71 -16.86
N GLY A 172 14.35 27.25 -15.73
CA GLY A 172 13.75 26.26 -14.87
C GLY A 172 12.74 26.83 -13.90
N ASN A 173 11.73 26.01 -13.63
CA ASN A 173 11.04 25.99 -12.36
C ASN A 173 10.65 24.52 -12.12
N ASP A 174 11.52 23.76 -11.43
CA ASP A 174 11.16 22.46 -10.88
C ASP A 174 10.11 22.73 -9.80
N ASP A 175 8.83 22.71 -10.21
CA ASP A 175 7.71 22.59 -9.29
C ASP A 175 7.84 21.22 -8.60
N VAL A 176 8.45 21.22 -7.42
CA VAL A 176 8.38 20.10 -6.49
C VAL A 176 6.89 19.89 -6.18
N VAL A 177 6.29 18.88 -6.79
CA VAL A 177 4.95 18.41 -6.44
C VAL A 177 5.04 17.87 -5.02
N VAL A 178 4.67 18.69 -4.03
CA VAL A 178 4.51 18.24 -2.65
C VAL A 178 3.28 17.33 -2.63
N VAL A 179 3.51 16.01 -2.68
CA VAL A 179 2.44 15.03 -2.50
C VAL A 179 2.00 15.09 -1.05
N VAL A 180 0.82 15.65 -0.81
CA VAL A 180 0.22 15.77 0.51
C VAL A 180 -0.55 14.48 0.82
N ASP A 181 -0.27 13.88 1.97
CA ASP A 181 -0.92 12.64 2.41
C ASP A 181 -2.43 12.81 2.68
N ALA A 182 -3.16 11.70 2.73
CA ALA A 182 -4.63 11.73 2.82
C ALA A 182 -5.15 12.51 4.04
N LEU A 183 -4.49 12.41 5.20
CA LEU A 183 -4.89 13.11 6.43
C LEU A 183 -4.61 14.61 6.32
N THR A 184 -3.42 14.97 5.86
CA THR A 184 -3.03 16.38 5.71
C THR A 184 -3.92 17.09 4.67
N ARG A 185 -4.34 16.40 3.60
CA ARG A 185 -5.27 16.95 2.59
C ARG A 185 -6.61 17.36 3.17
N ILE A 186 -7.12 16.62 4.14
CA ILE A 186 -8.39 16.90 4.83
C ILE A 186 -8.18 17.64 6.15
N GLY A 187 -6.97 18.15 6.42
CA GLY A 187 -6.68 18.97 7.60
C GLY A 187 -6.69 18.20 8.92
N LEU A 188 -6.41 16.90 8.92
CA LEU A 188 -6.25 16.10 10.13
C LEU A 188 -4.76 15.89 10.48
N PRO A 189 -4.42 15.69 11.77
CA PRO A 189 -3.07 15.33 12.19
C PRO A 189 -2.55 14.06 11.50
N SER A 190 -1.30 14.11 11.04
CA SER A 190 -0.59 13.01 10.37
C SER A 190 0.78 12.80 11.03
N PRO A 191 1.25 11.55 11.23
CA PRO A 191 0.57 10.29 10.93
C PRO A 191 -0.54 9.94 11.94
N LEU A 192 -1.48 9.10 11.52
CA LEU A 192 -2.51 8.50 12.38
C LEU A 192 -1.90 7.44 13.32
N ILE A 193 -2.46 7.28 14.51
CA ILE A 193 -2.12 6.18 15.41
C ILE A 193 -3.03 4.98 15.09
N LEU A 194 -2.43 3.89 14.63
CA LEU A 194 -3.13 2.64 14.38
C LEU A 194 -3.08 1.75 15.63
N GLY A 195 -4.23 1.61 16.30
CA GLY A 195 -4.43 0.75 17.47
C GLY A 195 -4.66 -0.73 17.15
N SER A 196 -4.08 -1.23 16.05
CA SER A 196 -4.29 -2.60 15.59
C SER A 196 -2.99 -3.31 15.22
N ALA A 197 -2.89 -4.59 15.59
CA ALA A 197 -1.79 -5.47 15.18
C ALA A 197 -2.00 -6.11 13.80
N SER A 198 -3.19 -5.99 13.21
CA SER A 198 -3.54 -6.64 11.93
C SER A 198 -2.60 -6.20 10.81
N TYR A 199 -2.04 -7.17 10.08
CA TYR A 199 -1.28 -6.92 8.85
C TYR A 199 -2.16 -6.30 7.77
N THR A 200 -3.36 -6.83 7.60
CA THR A 200 -4.23 -6.41 6.51
C THR A 200 -4.70 -4.97 6.66
N ARG A 201 -5.07 -4.55 7.88
CA ARG A 201 -5.46 -3.15 8.15
C ARG A 201 -4.31 -2.17 7.87
N ARG A 202 -3.06 -2.60 8.05
CA ARG A 202 -1.87 -1.82 7.69
C ARG A 202 -1.70 -1.69 6.18
N SER A 203 -1.91 -2.78 5.43
CA SER A 203 -1.87 -2.74 3.95
C SER A 203 -2.93 -1.78 3.43
N ILE A 204 -4.16 -1.92 3.91
CA ILE A 204 -5.30 -1.09 3.50
C ILE A 204 -5.04 0.40 3.74
N LEU A 205 -4.56 0.80 4.92
CA LEU A 205 -4.22 2.21 5.18
C LEU A 205 -3.06 2.72 4.30
N SER A 206 -2.09 1.86 3.99
CA SER A 206 -0.98 2.20 3.09
C SER A 206 -1.48 2.45 1.66
N GLU A 207 -2.38 1.59 1.17
CA GLU A 207 -3.04 1.73 -0.14
C GLU A 207 -3.90 3.00 -0.21
N MET A 208 -4.52 3.41 0.90
CA MET A 208 -5.28 4.66 1.01
C MET A 208 -4.39 5.92 1.10
N ASN A 209 -3.06 5.77 1.10
CA ASN A 209 -2.11 6.85 1.37
C ASN A 209 -2.39 7.57 2.71
N VAL A 210 -2.74 6.79 3.75
CA VAL A 210 -2.93 7.25 5.13
C VAL A 210 -1.69 6.84 5.94
N PRO A 211 -0.78 7.78 6.26
CA PRO A 211 0.39 7.48 7.06
C PRO A 211 -0.02 7.08 8.48
N TYR A 212 0.63 6.05 9.04
CA TYR A 212 0.32 5.60 10.38
C TYR A 212 1.56 5.22 11.20
N VAL A 213 1.44 5.36 12.52
CA VAL A 213 2.34 4.78 13.53
C VAL A 213 1.54 3.76 14.32
N ARG A 214 2.11 2.56 14.53
CA ARG A 214 1.41 1.47 15.19
C ARG A 214 1.64 1.53 16.70
N VAL A 215 0.56 1.69 17.47
CA VAL A 215 0.59 1.65 18.95
C VAL A 215 -0.54 0.73 19.42
N VAL A 216 -0.21 -0.51 19.75
CA VAL A 216 -1.23 -1.53 20.10
C VAL A 216 -1.26 -1.73 21.60
N ARG A 217 -2.48 -1.73 22.16
CA ARG A 217 -2.73 -2.07 23.56
C ARG A 217 -3.81 -3.16 23.61
N PRO A 218 -3.43 -4.44 23.72
CA PRO A 218 -4.39 -5.54 23.69
C PRO A 218 -5.34 -5.47 24.89
N ILE A 219 -6.56 -5.98 24.68
CA ILE A 219 -7.59 -6.18 25.70
C ILE A 219 -7.95 -7.66 25.74
N ASP A 220 -8.53 -8.11 26.85
CA ASP A 220 -9.23 -9.39 26.87
C ASP A 220 -10.61 -9.19 26.23
N GLU A 221 -10.75 -9.55 24.96
CA GLU A 221 -11.98 -9.36 24.18
C GLU A 221 -13.18 -10.14 24.78
N CYS A 222 -12.92 -11.21 25.54
CA CYS A 222 -13.95 -12.00 26.20
C CYS A 222 -14.70 -11.22 27.28
N GLU A 223 -14.12 -10.15 27.81
CA GLU A 223 -14.73 -9.31 28.86
C GLU A 223 -15.74 -8.29 28.30
N PHE A 224 -15.86 -8.15 26.96
CA PHE A 224 -16.59 -7.04 26.33
C PHE A 224 -17.62 -7.50 25.30
N GLY A 225 -18.90 -7.21 25.54
CA GLY A 225 -19.98 -7.40 24.55
C GLY A 225 -20.67 -8.77 24.61
N ASP A 226 -21.90 -8.84 24.10
CA ASP A 226 -22.76 -10.02 24.13
C ASP A 226 -22.68 -10.80 22.80
N ARG A 227 -22.16 -12.04 22.84
CA ARG A 227 -22.08 -12.93 21.66
C ARG A 227 -23.41 -13.59 21.30
N SER A 228 -24.43 -13.44 22.15
CA SER A 228 -25.79 -13.90 21.87
C SER A 228 -26.72 -12.80 21.37
N GLY A 229 -26.20 -11.56 21.32
CA GLY A 229 -26.94 -10.35 20.93
C GLY A 229 -26.72 -9.95 19.48
N ASN A 230 -26.85 -8.64 19.24
CA ASN A 230 -26.61 -8.06 17.92
C ASN A 230 -25.10 -8.03 17.61
N VAL A 231 -24.72 -8.58 16.45
CA VAL A 231 -23.31 -8.71 16.03
C VAL A 231 -22.66 -7.34 15.80
N ASP A 232 -23.39 -6.39 15.24
CA ASP A 232 -22.89 -5.03 14.99
C ASP A 232 -22.63 -4.29 16.32
N GLU A 233 -23.50 -4.49 17.32
CA GLU A 233 -23.27 -3.97 18.68
C GLU A 233 -22.06 -4.60 19.35
N LEU A 234 -21.84 -5.91 19.14
CA LEU A 234 -20.67 -6.63 19.64
C LEU A 234 -19.38 -6.02 19.07
N VAL A 235 -19.25 -5.91 17.75
CA VAL A 235 -18.02 -5.39 17.13
C VAL A 235 -17.80 -3.92 17.43
N ALA A 236 -18.87 -3.10 17.50
CA ALA A 236 -18.77 -1.73 17.98
C ALA A 236 -18.20 -1.68 19.39
N THR A 237 -18.73 -2.50 20.31
CA THR A 237 -18.28 -2.57 21.70
C THR A 237 -16.80 -2.93 21.79
N LEU A 238 -16.35 -3.92 21.02
CA LEU A 238 -14.94 -4.35 20.98
C LEU A 238 -14.02 -3.26 20.43
N ALA A 239 -14.39 -2.62 19.32
CA ALA A 239 -13.60 -1.54 18.72
C ALA A 239 -13.50 -0.33 19.66
N HIS A 240 -14.58 0.02 20.36
CA HIS A 240 -14.60 1.07 21.38
C HIS A 240 -13.74 0.71 22.60
N ALA A 241 -13.83 -0.52 23.10
CA ALA A 241 -13.00 -0.97 24.22
C ALA A 241 -11.50 -0.90 23.90
N LYS A 242 -11.10 -1.26 22.66
CA LYS A 242 -9.73 -1.08 22.15
C LYS A 242 -9.33 0.40 22.13
N MET A 243 -10.22 1.28 21.68
CA MET A 243 -9.98 2.73 21.66
C MET A 243 -9.78 3.29 23.08
N ASP A 244 -10.66 2.92 24.00
CA ASP A 244 -10.63 3.41 25.38
C ASP A 244 -9.34 2.96 26.08
N ARG A 245 -8.97 1.68 25.94
CA ARG A 245 -7.72 1.13 26.45
C ARG A 245 -6.50 1.92 25.97
N LEU A 246 -6.45 2.21 24.66
CA LEU A 246 -5.32 2.92 24.06
C LEU A 246 -5.27 4.39 24.51
N ILE A 247 -6.41 5.08 24.53
CA ILE A 247 -6.49 6.47 25.02
C ILE A 247 -6.06 6.57 26.49
N ASP A 248 -6.42 5.60 27.33
CA ASP A 248 -6.01 5.61 28.74
C ASP A 248 -4.50 5.42 28.90
N GLU A 249 -3.86 4.59 28.08
CA GLU A 249 -2.39 4.45 28.06
C GLU A 249 -1.68 5.72 27.60
N ILE A 250 -2.27 6.42 26.61
CA ILE A 250 -1.80 7.74 26.15
C ILE A 250 -1.89 8.76 27.29
N ARG A 251 -3.03 8.82 28.00
CA ARG A 251 -3.24 9.76 29.11
C ARG A 251 -2.28 9.54 30.28
N VAL A 252 -1.91 8.29 30.54
CA VAL A 252 -1.00 7.92 31.64
C VAL A 252 0.47 8.06 31.26
N GLY A 253 0.79 8.24 29.97
CA GLY A 253 2.15 8.41 29.46
C GLY A 253 2.91 7.11 29.21
N ASN A 254 2.21 5.96 29.18
CA ASN A 254 2.82 4.64 29.00
C ASN A 254 3.20 4.33 27.54
N CYS A 255 2.99 5.29 26.63
CA CYS A 255 3.31 5.13 25.21
C CYS A 255 4.00 6.37 24.63
N ASP A 256 4.48 7.31 25.45
CA ASP A 256 5.07 8.56 24.98
C ASP A 256 6.23 8.34 23.99
N ASP A 257 7.03 7.29 24.22
CA ASP A 257 8.15 6.90 23.34
C ASP A 257 7.70 6.29 21.99
N GLU A 258 6.43 5.89 21.87
CA GLU A 258 5.83 5.30 20.66
C GLU A 258 4.98 6.31 19.86
N LEU A 259 4.64 7.47 20.45
CA LEU A 259 3.76 8.45 19.82
C LEU A 259 4.50 9.30 18.78
N PRO A 260 3.80 9.78 17.73
CA PRO A 260 4.39 10.70 16.76
C PRO A 260 4.90 11.98 17.45
N SER A 261 6.10 12.44 17.08
CA SER A 261 6.68 13.63 17.69
C SER A 261 5.83 14.87 17.38
N SER A 262 5.62 15.75 18.36
CA SER A 262 4.89 17.02 18.17
C SER A 262 5.57 17.96 17.17
N SER A 263 6.85 17.75 16.86
CA SER A 263 7.63 18.45 15.84
C SER A 263 7.20 18.14 14.40
N SER A 264 6.63 16.96 14.12
CA SER A 264 6.09 16.59 12.80
C SER A 264 4.77 17.31 12.47
N ILE A 265 4.11 17.91 13.46
CA ILE A 265 2.84 18.64 13.30
C ILE A 265 3.07 20.06 12.73
N SER A 266 4.31 20.56 12.75
CA SER A 266 4.66 21.95 12.35
C SER A 266 5.67 22.08 11.19
N ALA A 267 6.12 20.96 10.60
CA ALA A 267 7.17 20.95 9.60
C ALA A 267 6.67 21.26 8.16
N SER A 268 6.03 22.42 7.98
CA SER A 268 5.90 23.08 6.66
C SER A 268 6.33 24.54 6.67
N SER A 269 7.09 24.98 7.70
CA SER A 269 7.65 26.32 7.72
C SER A 269 9.06 26.38 8.31
N SER A 270 10.07 26.05 7.51
CA SER A 270 11.45 26.45 7.77
C SER A 270 12.15 26.92 6.50
N GLY A 271 11.86 28.18 6.14
CA GLY A 271 12.50 28.88 5.03
C GLY A 271 12.50 30.39 5.19
N GLY A 272 13.19 30.91 6.21
CA GLY A 272 13.79 32.26 6.18
C GLY A 272 12.91 33.49 6.49
N LYS A 273 13.40 34.22 7.51
CA LYS A 273 13.28 35.66 7.82
C LYS A 273 12.03 36.20 8.53
N GLU A 274 12.32 36.74 9.72
CA GLU A 274 11.59 37.82 10.38
C GLU A 274 11.17 38.90 9.38
N MET A 275 9.87 39.09 9.20
CA MET A 275 9.12 40.35 9.34
C MET A 275 7.73 40.16 8.74
N GLY A 276 6.68 40.16 9.58
CA GLY A 276 5.28 40.07 9.15
C GLY A 276 4.62 38.77 9.58
N ARG A 277 4.25 38.68 10.87
CA ARG A 277 3.37 37.65 11.40
C ARG A 277 1.97 37.81 10.76
N VAL A 278 1.73 37.15 9.64
CA VAL A 278 0.40 36.67 9.30
C VAL A 278 0.34 35.28 9.91
N VAL A 279 -0.33 35.20 11.05
CA VAL A 279 -0.64 33.96 11.74
C VAL A 279 -1.74 33.27 10.94
N ASP A 280 -1.43 32.14 10.32
CA ASP A 280 -2.41 31.06 10.11
C ASP A 280 -2.56 30.28 11.44
N ASP A 281 -2.83 31.01 12.52
CA ASP A 281 -3.28 30.45 13.80
C ASP A 281 -4.77 30.05 13.62
N ASP A 282 -5.15 28.90 14.19
CA ASP A 282 -6.52 28.42 14.41
C ASP A 282 -7.19 27.57 13.30
N ILE A 283 -6.55 26.50 12.78
CA ILE A 283 -7.35 25.34 12.28
C ILE A 283 -7.67 24.45 13.50
N PRO A 284 -8.94 24.35 13.94
CA PRO A 284 -9.31 23.51 15.06
C PRO A 284 -8.90 22.05 14.84
N GLY A 285 -8.39 21.38 15.87
CA GLY A 285 -8.06 19.95 15.79
C GLY A 285 -6.78 19.58 15.03
N ARG A 286 -5.91 20.54 14.70
CA ARG A 286 -4.54 20.25 14.22
C ARG A 286 -3.57 19.84 15.34
N ASP A 287 -3.82 20.29 16.56
CA ASP A 287 -3.04 19.89 17.74
C ASP A 287 -3.61 18.60 18.33
N GLY A 288 -2.85 17.52 18.23
CA GLY A 288 -3.23 16.23 18.79
C GLY A 288 -2.92 15.04 17.88
N PHE A 289 -3.64 13.95 18.10
CA PHE A 289 -3.50 12.70 17.38
C PHE A 289 -4.86 12.22 16.89
N VAL A 290 -4.89 11.72 15.65
CA VAL A 290 -5.98 10.88 15.16
C VAL A 290 -5.64 9.43 15.48
N ILE A 291 -6.58 8.70 16.06
CA ILE A 291 -6.41 7.31 16.48
C ILE A 291 -7.47 6.49 15.77
N LEU A 292 -7.10 5.34 15.20
CA LEU A 292 -8.02 4.37 14.63
C LEU A 292 -7.90 3.02 15.34
N THR A 293 -9.04 2.51 15.81
CA THR A 293 -9.20 1.12 16.22
C THR A 293 -10.29 0.46 15.41
N ALA A 294 -10.21 -0.85 15.27
CA ALA A 294 -11.20 -1.61 14.54
C ALA A 294 -11.33 -3.01 15.14
N ASP A 295 -12.50 -3.59 14.95
CA ASP A 295 -12.79 -4.97 15.31
C ASP A 295 -13.62 -5.64 14.22
N GLN A 296 -13.52 -6.96 14.09
CA GLN A 296 -14.30 -7.69 13.11
C GLN A 296 -14.54 -9.12 13.58
N VAL A 297 -15.77 -9.57 13.39
CA VAL A 297 -16.14 -10.98 13.55
C VAL A 297 -16.73 -11.53 12.26
N VAL A 298 -16.71 -12.85 12.13
CA VAL A 298 -17.34 -13.56 11.02
C VAL A 298 -18.61 -14.25 11.52
N THR A 299 -19.63 -14.32 10.69
CA THR A 299 -20.84 -15.10 10.92
C THR A 299 -21.08 -16.09 9.79
N HIS A 300 -21.63 -17.25 10.11
CA HIS A 300 -22.11 -18.23 9.15
C HIS A 300 -23.40 -18.84 9.70
N GLY A 301 -24.52 -18.56 9.03
CA GLY A 301 -25.85 -18.76 9.60
C GLY A 301 -26.03 -17.95 10.88
N ASP A 302 -26.52 -18.58 11.95
CA ASP A 302 -26.74 -17.94 13.26
C ASP A 302 -25.50 -18.00 14.18
N ARG A 303 -24.34 -18.44 13.67
CA ARG A 303 -23.12 -18.64 14.47
C ARG A 303 -22.11 -17.54 14.21
N ILE A 304 -21.56 -16.98 15.29
CA ILE A 304 -20.34 -16.17 15.24
C ILE A 304 -19.14 -17.10 15.22
N LEU A 305 -18.26 -16.91 14.24
CA LEU A 305 -17.01 -17.63 14.03
C LEU A 305 -15.84 -16.68 14.31
N GLU A 306 -15.22 -16.85 15.46
CA GLU A 306 -13.98 -16.15 15.79
C GLU A 306 -12.78 -16.90 15.20
N LYS A 307 -11.59 -16.71 15.78
CA LYS A 307 -10.40 -17.48 15.41
C LYS A 307 -10.55 -18.92 15.90
N PRO A 308 -10.30 -19.93 15.05
CA PRO A 308 -10.40 -21.32 15.47
C PRO A 308 -9.32 -21.65 16.52
N ASN A 309 -9.68 -22.47 17.50
CA ASN A 309 -8.81 -22.93 18.59
C ASN A 309 -7.98 -24.15 18.18
N SER A 310 -8.37 -24.83 17.09
CA SER A 310 -7.67 -25.97 16.54
C SER A 310 -7.80 -26.05 15.02
N ILE A 311 -6.93 -26.86 14.41
CA ILE A 311 -6.99 -27.12 12.97
C ILE A 311 -8.27 -27.87 12.60
N GLU A 312 -8.73 -28.76 13.47
CA GLU A 312 -9.98 -29.48 13.30
C GLU A 312 -11.17 -28.52 13.26
N GLU A 313 -11.22 -27.53 14.15
CA GLU A 313 -12.25 -26.49 14.14
C GLU A 313 -12.18 -25.63 12.88
N ALA A 314 -10.97 -25.28 12.43
CA ALA A 314 -10.80 -24.59 11.15
C ALA A 314 -11.36 -25.42 9.98
N ARG A 315 -11.10 -26.73 9.92
CA ARG A 315 -11.69 -27.62 8.90
C ARG A 315 -13.21 -27.65 8.98
N GLU A 316 -13.78 -27.70 10.18
CA GLU A 316 -15.24 -27.67 10.37
C GLU A 316 -15.86 -26.37 9.86
N PHE A 317 -15.21 -25.22 10.09
CA PHE A 317 -15.66 -23.93 9.54
C PHE A 317 -15.66 -23.97 8.01
N VAL A 318 -14.52 -24.33 7.40
CA VAL A 318 -14.35 -24.33 5.94
C VAL A 318 -15.31 -25.29 5.24
N MET A 319 -15.48 -26.50 5.76
CA MET A 319 -16.45 -27.46 5.22
C MET A 319 -17.88 -26.94 5.32
N GLY A 320 -18.19 -26.21 6.40
CA GLY A 320 -19.51 -25.60 6.61
C GLY A 320 -19.87 -24.58 5.53
N TYR A 321 -18.88 -23.86 4.99
CA TYR A 321 -19.11 -22.79 4.00
C TYR A 321 -19.64 -23.30 2.64
N ALA A 322 -19.58 -24.59 2.39
CA ALA A 322 -20.08 -25.24 1.18
C ALA A 322 -21.62 -25.37 1.12
N ASP A 323 -22.34 -25.02 2.19
CA ASP A 323 -23.79 -25.25 2.31
C ASP A 323 -24.66 -24.21 1.57
N GLY A 324 -24.03 -23.20 0.97
CA GLY A 324 -24.68 -22.10 0.24
C GLY A 324 -25.09 -20.93 1.12
N THR A 325 -24.91 -21.01 2.44
CA THR A 325 -25.08 -19.88 3.36
C THR A 325 -23.84 -18.98 3.27
N PRO A 326 -24.02 -17.65 3.10
CA PRO A 326 -22.86 -16.75 3.03
C PRO A 326 -22.09 -16.69 4.33
N VAL A 327 -20.78 -16.51 4.20
CA VAL A 327 -19.88 -16.17 5.30
C VAL A 327 -19.81 -14.65 5.38
N THR A 328 -20.32 -14.07 6.44
CA THR A 328 -20.48 -12.61 6.54
C THR A 328 -19.52 -12.03 7.55
N THR A 329 -18.76 -11.03 7.13
CA THR A 329 -17.90 -10.22 7.99
C THR A 329 -18.69 -9.04 8.52
N HIS A 330 -18.58 -8.78 9.82
CA HIS A 330 -19.14 -7.60 10.48
C HIS A 330 -17.97 -6.83 11.07
N GLY A 331 -17.60 -5.72 10.46
CA GLY A 331 -16.47 -4.88 10.86
C GLY A 331 -16.93 -3.58 11.50
N ALA A 332 -16.30 -3.19 12.61
CA ALA A 332 -16.44 -1.88 13.21
C ALA A 332 -15.14 -1.09 13.07
N CYS A 333 -15.25 0.18 12.71
CA CYS A 333 -14.15 1.14 12.73
C CYS A 333 -14.50 2.30 13.67
N VAL A 334 -13.56 2.68 14.53
CA VAL A 334 -13.67 3.81 15.45
C VAL A 334 -12.49 4.73 15.20
N ILE A 335 -12.78 6.00 14.92
CA ILE A 335 -11.76 7.04 14.77
C ILE A 335 -11.98 8.12 15.83
N ALA A 336 -10.92 8.49 16.55
CA ALA A 336 -10.98 9.49 17.60
C ALA A 336 -9.86 10.53 17.47
N HIS A 337 -10.13 11.75 17.92
CA HIS A 337 -9.12 12.79 18.06
C HIS A 337 -8.81 13.05 19.54
N HIS A 338 -7.55 12.89 19.93
CA HIS A 338 -7.03 13.21 21.25
C HIS A 338 -6.14 14.46 21.18
N PRO A 339 -6.31 15.48 22.06
CA PRO A 339 -7.03 15.45 23.32
C PRO A 339 -8.51 15.87 23.25
N SER A 340 -9.03 16.28 22.09
CA SER A 340 -10.38 16.87 22.00
C SER A 340 -11.51 15.96 22.51
N GLY A 341 -11.33 14.64 22.43
CA GLY A 341 -12.34 13.66 22.81
C GLY A 341 -13.39 13.38 21.73
N HIS A 342 -13.36 14.07 20.58
CA HIS A 342 -14.25 13.75 19.46
C HIS A 342 -14.00 12.33 18.96
N ARG A 343 -15.09 11.62 18.69
CA ARG A 343 -15.09 10.25 18.21
C ARG A 343 -16.21 10.06 17.19
N VAL A 344 -15.92 9.28 16.17
CA VAL A 344 -16.85 8.78 15.17
C VAL A 344 -16.63 7.28 15.02
N HIS A 345 -17.69 6.56 14.64
CA HIS A 345 -17.59 5.14 14.39
C HIS A 345 -18.62 4.72 13.35
N GLY A 346 -18.39 3.59 12.72
CA GLY A 346 -19.36 2.97 11.83
C GLY A 346 -19.13 1.49 11.68
N ILE A 347 -20.14 0.84 11.11
CA ILE A 347 -20.16 -0.59 10.82
C ILE A 347 -20.13 -0.76 9.31
N ASP A 348 -19.42 -1.79 8.88
CA ASP A 348 -19.43 -2.27 7.51
C ASP A 348 -19.59 -3.79 7.50
N THR A 349 -20.32 -4.29 6.49
CA THR A 349 -20.67 -5.70 6.37
C THR A 349 -20.43 -6.18 4.95
N ALA A 350 -19.71 -7.29 4.80
CA ALA A 350 -19.49 -7.93 3.52
C ALA A 350 -19.68 -9.44 3.61
N SER A 351 -20.34 -10.02 2.62
CA SER A 351 -20.70 -11.44 2.56
C SER A 351 -19.95 -12.14 1.43
N VAL A 352 -19.34 -13.29 1.75
CA VAL A 352 -18.65 -14.15 0.79
C VAL A 352 -19.49 -15.39 0.55
N TYR A 353 -19.68 -15.72 -0.72
CA TYR A 353 -20.34 -16.94 -1.17
C TYR A 353 -19.29 -17.90 -1.71
N PHE A 354 -19.20 -19.07 -1.11
CA PHE A 354 -18.29 -20.11 -1.55
C PHE A 354 -18.99 -21.17 -2.39
N ASP A 355 -18.22 -21.85 -3.24
CA ASP A 355 -18.70 -22.93 -4.06
C ASP A 355 -18.77 -24.26 -3.28
N ALA A 356 -19.65 -25.17 -3.70
CA ALA A 356 -19.92 -26.41 -2.98
C ALA A 356 -18.72 -27.40 -2.94
N SER A 357 -17.68 -27.18 -3.75
CA SER A 357 -16.46 -28.01 -3.75
C SER A 357 -15.71 -27.95 -2.42
N LEU A 358 -15.93 -26.93 -1.60
CA LEU A 358 -15.34 -26.81 -0.27
C LEU A 358 -15.67 -28.00 0.65
N ALA A 359 -16.81 -28.66 0.49
CA ALA A 359 -17.29 -29.72 1.38
C ALA A 359 -16.37 -30.95 1.46
N GLY A 360 -15.47 -31.12 0.47
CA GLY A 360 -14.54 -32.25 0.41
C GLY A 360 -13.15 -31.88 -0.08
N CYS A 361 -12.81 -30.59 -0.11
CA CYS A 361 -11.50 -30.13 -0.54
C CYS A 361 -10.45 -30.23 0.59
N ASP A 362 -9.18 -30.25 0.20
CA ASP A 362 -8.03 -30.22 1.11
C ASP A 362 -7.53 -28.79 1.37
N LEU A 363 -8.38 -27.77 1.20
CA LEU A 363 -7.99 -26.35 1.26
C LEU A 363 -7.24 -26.01 2.55
N VAL A 364 -7.73 -26.44 3.70
CA VAL A 364 -7.06 -26.21 4.99
C VAL A 364 -5.68 -26.85 5.03
N ASP A 365 -5.53 -28.04 4.47
CA ASP A 365 -4.23 -28.74 4.40
C ASP A 365 -3.28 -28.04 3.41
N ARG A 366 -3.79 -27.54 2.28
CA ARG A 366 -3.02 -26.72 1.32
C ARG A 366 -2.52 -25.43 1.96
N LEU A 367 -3.38 -24.73 2.70
CA LEU A 367 -3.02 -23.49 3.42
C LEU A 367 -1.97 -23.74 4.51
N LEU A 368 -2.13 -24.83 5.28
CA LEU A 368 -1.11 -25.22 6.26
C LEU A 368 0.20 -25.63 5.61
N GLY A 369 0.15 -26.33 4.48
CA GLY A 369 1.32 -26.69 3.68
C GLY A 369 2.07 -25.46 3.14
N ALA A 370 1.36 -24.37 2.87
CA ALA A 370 1.92 -23.08 2.49
C ALA A 370 2.43 -22.25 3.68
N GLY A 371 2.20 -22.70 4.92
CA GLY A 371 2.64 -22.01 6.14
C GLY A 371 1.70 -20.88 6.58
N GLU A 372 0.46 -20.87 6.10
CA GLU A 372 -0.47 -19.78 6.35
C GLU A 372 -1.05 -19.78 7.78
N PRO A 373 -1.28 -18.60 8.38
CA PRO A 373 -1.67 -18.47 9.78
C PRO A 373 -3.19 -18.63 9.98
N ILE A 374 -3.78 -19.76 9.58
CA ILE A 374 -5.24 -19.97 9.61
C ILE A 374 -5.86 -19.80 11.01
N LEU A 375 -5.13 -20.15 12.08
CA LEU A 375 -5.57 -19.97 13.47
C LEU A 375 -5.56 -18.50 13.91
N GLY A 376 -4.87 -17.63 13.16
CA GLY A 376 -4.86 -16.19 13.36
C GLY A 376 -6.05 -15.48 12.69
N CYS A 377 -6.86 -16.19 11.90
CA CYS A 377 -7.88 -15.62 11.03
C CYS A 377 -9.29 -15.96 11.54
N ALA A 378 -10.15 -14.96 11.64
CA ALA A 378 -11.56 -15.18 11.99
C ALA A 378 -12.23 -15.99 10.87
N GLY A 379 -12.97 -17.04 11.23
CA GLY A 379 -13.52 -17.98 10.24
C GLY A 379 -12.49 -18.93 9.60
N GLY A 380 -11.22 -18.87 10.01
CA GLY A 380 -10.21 -19.88 9.64
C GLY A 380 -9.70 -19.81 8.20
N LEU A 381 -9.94 -18.71 7.47
CA LEU A 381 -9.49 -18.50 6.08
C LEU A 381 -9.06 -17.05 5.85
N MET A 382 -8.31 -16.82 4.77
CA MET A 382 -7.91 -15.51 4.26
C MET A 382 -8.45 -15.36 2.84
N ILE A 383 -9.35 -14.40 2.63
CA ILE A 383 -10.05 -14.24 1.34
C ILE A 383 -9.09 -13.87 0.21
N GLU A 384 -8.02 -13.18 0.55
CA GLU A 384 -7.00 -12.70 -0.37
C GLU A 384 -6.10 -13.84 -0.91
N HIS A 385 -6.05 -14.98 -0.20
CA HIS A 385 -5.17 -16.09 -0.55
C HIS A 385 -5.67 -16.81 -1.81
N PRO A 386 -4.81 -17.07 -2.83
CA PRO A 386 -5.21 -17.67 -4.11
C PRO A 386 -6.02 -18.97 -3.97
N TYR A 387 -5.57 -19.91 -3.11
CA TYR A 387 -6.31 -21.15 -2.86
C TYR A 387 -7.72 -20.94 -2.32
N VAL A 388 -7.98 -19.85 -1.58
CA VAL A 388 -9.32 -19.53 -1.07
C VAL A 388 -10.14 -18.89 -2.19
N ARG A 389 -9.55 -17.99 -2.98
CA ARG A 389 -10.21 -17.32 -4.12
C ARG A 389 -10.73 -18.30 -5.17
N GLU A 390 -10.04 -19.41 -5.41
CA GLU A 390 -10.50 -20.50 -6.29
C GLU A 390 -11.92 -20.98 -5.94
N HIS A 391 -12.31 -20.84 -4.68
CA HIS A 391 -13.60 -21.28 -4.16
C HIS A 391 -14.63 -20.16 -3.97
N VAL A 392 -14.26 -18.91 -4.24
CA VAL A 392 -15.16 -17.76 -4.07
C VAL A 392 -16.01 -17.59 -5.33
N VAL A 393 -17.31 -17.74 -5.17
CA VAL A 393 -18.29 -17.52 -6.25
C VAL A 393 -18.58 -16.03 -6.42
N ARG A 394 -18.76 -15.32 -5.29
CA ARG A 394 -19.15 -13.91 -5.27
C ARG A 394 -18.86 -13.29 -3.91
N ILE A 395 -18.56 -11.99 -3.93
CA ILE A 395 -18.52 -11.14 -2.73
C ILE A 395 -19.61 -10.07 -2.88
N ASP A 396 -20.45 -9.95 -1.86
CA ASP A 396 -21.39 -8.83 -1.69
C ASP A 396 -20.78 -7.86 -0.69
N GLY A 397 -20.31 -6.71 -1.17
CA GLY A 397 -19.45 -5.79 -0.45
C GLY A 397 -18.13 -5.60 -1.18
N THR A 398 -17.11 -5.07 -0.50
CA THR A 398 -15.76 -4.94 -1.07
C THR A 398 -14.81 -5.96 -0.46
N GLU A 399 -13.67 -6.19 -1.13
CA GLU A 399 -12.67 -7.13 -0.62
C GLU A 399 -12.02 -6.61 0.67
N ASP A 400 -11.69 -5.32 0.74
CA ASP A 400 -11.11 -4.68 1.92
C ASP A 400 -12.02 -4.77 3.17
N SER A 401 -13.35 -4.72 2.97
CA SER A 401 -14.33 -5.02 4.00
C SER A 401 -14.16 -6.43 4.55
N VAL A 402 -14.10 -7.45 3.68
CA VAL A 402 -13.91 -8.84 4.10
C VAL A 402 -12.57 -9.01 4.82
N MET A 403 -11.52 -8.37 4.30
CA MET A 403 -10.16 -8.50 4.79
C MET A 403 -9.90 -7.84 6.16
N GLY A 404 -10.80 -6.97 6.65
CA GLY A 404 -10.72 -6.46 8.03
C GLY A 404 -10.94 -4.96 8.24
N LEU A 405 -11.05 -4.16 7.18
CA LEU A 405 -11.23 -2.70 7.26
C LEU A 405 -11.72 -2.11 5.93
N SER A 406 -12.97 -1.65 5.88
CA SER A 406 -13.50 -0.97 4.70
C SER A 406 -12.83 0.39 4.44
N LYS A 407 -12.29 0.58 3.24
CA LYS A 407 -11.68 1.84 2.77
C LYS A 407 -12.71 2.96 2.74
N ASP A 408 -13.89 2.69 2.17
CA ASP A 408 -15.00 3.64 2.09
C ASP A 408 -15.47 4.08 3.48
N LEU A 409 -15.55 3.13 4.43
CA LEU A 409 -15.88 3.44 5.82
C LEU A 409 -14.82 4.34 6.46
N VAL A 410 -13.54 4.02 6.29
CA VAL A 410 -12.45 4.82 6.87
C VAL A 410 -12.44 6.23 6.29
N GLU A 411 -12.56 6.40 4.97
CA GLU A 411 -12.59 7.71 4.33
C GLU A 411 -13.75 8.55 4.84
N ARG A 412 -14.95 7.97 4.90
CA ARG A 412 -16.14 8.64 5.43
C ARG A 412 -15.95 9.06 6.88
N LEU A 413 -15.45 8.18 7.74
CA LEU A 413 -15.23 8.50 9.17
C LEU A 413 -14.14 9.56 9.37
N LEU A 414 -13.10 9.61 8.54
CA LEU A 414 -12.11 10.69 8.62
C LEU A 414 -12.73 12.05 8.30
N LEU A 415 -13.60 12.13 7.29
CA LEU A 415 -14.35 13.34 6.97
C LEU A 415 -15.31 13.73 8.09
N GLU A 416 -16.09 12.78 8.61
CA GLU A 416 -17.00 13.04 9.75
C GLU A 416 -16.23 13.53 11.00
N LEU A 417 -15.02 13.01 11.25
CA LEU A 417 -14.19 13.50 12.35
C LEU A 417 -13.71 14.94 12.11
N ARG A 418 -13.32 15.28 10.88
CA ARG A 418 -12.93 16.64 10.49
C ARG A 418 -14.09 17.61 10.71
N GLU A 419 -15.30 17.27 10.27
CA GLU A 419 -16.50 18.08 10.47
C GLU A 419 -16.79 18.33 11.96
N LYS A 420 -16.64 17.30 12.81
CA LYS A 420 -16.77 17.46 14.27
C LYS A 420 -15.72 18.40 14.86
N LEU A 421 -14.48 18.35 14.37
CA LEU A 421 -13.42 19.25 14.83
C LEU A 421 -13.66 20.70 14.39
N ASP A 422 -14.31 20.92 13.25
CA ASP A 422 -14.74 22.23 12.77
C ASP A 422 -15.95 22.81 13.55
N GLY A 423 -16.61 22.00 14.38
CA GLY A 423 -17.81 22.41 15.13
C GLY A 423 -19.05 22.56 14.26
N VAL A 424 -19.09 21.87 13.12
CA VAL A 424 -20.25 21.80 12.23
C VAL A 424 -21.08 20.59 12.65
N GLU A 425 -22.09 20.82 13.51
CA GLU A 425 -23.11 19.81 13.87
C GLU A 425 -24.27 19.76 12.85
#